data_AF-A0A958GF98-F1
#
_entry.id   AF-A0A958GF98-F1
#
_cell.length_a   1.000
_cell.length_b   1.000
_cell.length_c   1.000
_cell.angle_alpha   90.00
_cell.angle_beta   90.00
_cell.angle_gamma   90.00
#
_symmetry.space_group_name_H-M   'P 1'
#
loop_
_entity.id
_entity.type
_entity.pdbx_description
1 polymer ?
#
loop_
_entity_poly.entity_id
_entity_poly.type
_entity_poly.pdbx_seq_one_letter_code
_entity_poly.pdbx_strand_id
1 'polypeptide(L)'
;MIYISMFALPILFFFLSLSLDVGSYITETQVTQRIADEASLLGTRLLPSTEKAVSAIDLMLANHNVEIVENFSEELNQRQAKIEISSDSVEIAIRSAIPISFTKIFNSIIGQSNTASEVHTISRSLARVSPLDILLAMDVSNYLSPDVINGESWGESSDWPAAKFFETEEINFQASSVDKRLLTQQCFNPIFSKLKKAAIKTYDVLASFQKNAVGLVFFPSAGSSTFTSRKVKPFIPENELGTSGEASFQSYNGQIVANGAYNSDEWCLLAAAKETSHEDYLLPAEEDNSSQLNQLIDPINNRYNPDYSPYLRAKEVIWSKTSDPTNVGALDSLLSKIRTELIGSPSVTARGVLSSHAQKIAVIFLGGDPFDSSAQQFPAENFKTKITNEFQRLKADIFNYGFNVSIYFLHSNLEDESYFSDEEEDIESFLQSFSENEREDHLGSLQVEVFSGENILELNEKLLFTVLASKRNSILSE
;
A
#
# COMPACT_ATOMS: atom_id res chain seq x y z
N MET A 1 -2.00 -30.74 72.12
CA MET A 1 -2.49 -29.62 71.29
C MET A 1 -1.43 -28.54 71.06
N ILE A 2 -0.77 -28.01 72.09
CA ILE A 2 0.21 -26.89 71.97
C ILE A 2 1.31 -27.13 70.90
N TYR A 3 1.87 -28.34 70.83
CA TYR A 3 2.91 -28.65 69.84
C TYR A 3 2.40 -28.65 68.39
N ILE A 4 1.15 -29.08 68.15
CA ILE A 4 0.57 -29.08 66.80
C ILE A 4 0.37 -27.63 66.34
N SER A 5 -0.13 -26.75 67.20
CA SER A 5 -0.28 -25.33 66.88
C SER A 5 1.07 -24.64 66.62
N MET A 6 2.13 -25.02 67.34
CA MET A 6 3.47 -24.43 67.17
C MET A 6 4.08 -24.70 65.78
N PHE A 7 3.73 -25.81 65.13
CA PHE A 7 4.19 -26.13 63.76
C PHE A 7 3.15 -25.80 62.69
N ALA A 8 1.87 -25.99 62.97
CA ALA A 8 0.81 -25.77 61.98
C ALA A 8 0.63 -24.29 61.63
N LEU A 9 0.72 -23.37 62.60
CA LEU A 9 0.53 -21.94 62.36
C LEU A 9 1.60 -21.38 61.41
N PRO A 10 2.92 -21.58 61.65
CA PRO A 10 3.96 -21.07 60.75
C PRO A 10 3.86 -21.64 59.34
N ILE A 11 3.53 -22.93 59.21
CA ILE A 11 3.33 -23.58 57.91
C ILE A 11 2.14 -22.95 57.16
N LEU A 12 1.03 -22.70 57.87
CA LEU A 12 -0.14 -22.07 57.28
C LEU A 12 0.13 -20.62 56.85
N PHE A 13 0.87 -19.85 57.67
CA PHE A 13 1.31 -18.51 57.29
C PHE A 13 2.27 -18.51 56.09
N PHE A 14 3.16 -19.50 56.01
CA PHE A 14 4.04 -19.69 54.86
C PHE A 14 3.22 -19.93 53.58
N PHE A 15 2.28 -20.88 53.60
CA PHE A 15 1.44 -21.14 52.43
C PHE A 15 0.56 -19.95 52.05
N LEU A 16 0.04 -19.20 53.04
CA LEU A 16 -0.73 -17.98 52.79
C LEU A 16 0.13 -16.90 52.12
N SER A 17 1.32 -16.62 52.65
CA SER A 17 2.24 -15.62 52.08
C SER A 17 2.67 -16.01 50.67
N LEU A 18 3.02 -17.29 50.46
CA LEU A 18 3.38 -17.81 49.14
C LEU A 18 2.21 -17.67 48.16
N SER A 19 0.98 -17.99 48.59
CA SER A 19 -0.21 -17.85 47.75
C SER A 19 -0.49 -16.39 47.38
N LEU A 20 -0.27 -15.44 48.29
CA LEU A 20 -0.43 -14.01 48.02
C LEU A 20 0.65 -13.49 47.06
N ASP A 21 1.89 -13.93 47.21
CA ASP A 21 2.99 -13.54 46.32
C ASP A 21 2.82 -14.14 44.92
N VAL A 22 2.45 -15.42 44.81
CA VAL A 22 2.13 -16.04 43.51
C VAL A 22 0.93 -15.35 42.86
N GLY A 23 -0.10 -15.01 43.65
CA GLY A 23 -1.24 -14.22 43.16
C GLY A 23 -0.81 -12.86 42.63
N SER A 24 -0.01 -12.12 43.39
CA SER A 24 0.53 -10.81 43.00
C SER A 24 1.40 -10.90 41.75
N TYR A 25 2.26 -11.93 41.66
CA TYR A 25 3.09 -12.21 40.48
C TYR A 25 2.24 -12.43 39.23
N ILE A 26 1.22 -13.29 39.31
CA ILE A 26 0.32 -13.58 38.18
C ILE A 26 -0.44 -12.33 37.77
N THR A 27 -1.05 -11.62 38.73
CA THR A 27 -1.82 -10.40 38.46
C THR A 27 -0.95 -9.31 37.82
N GLU A 28 0.24 -9.05 38.36
CA GLU A 28 1.13 -8.02 37.85
C GLU A 28 1.68 -8.37 36.46
N THR A 29 1.98 -9.65 36.21
CA THR A 29 2.39 -10.12 34.88
C THR A 29 1.26 -9.96 33.87
N GLN A 30 0.01 -10.28 34.25
CA GLN A 30 -1.16 -10.11 33.38
C GLN A 30 -1.46 -8.64 33.09
N VAL A 31 -1.37 -7.77 34.10
CA VAL A 31 -1.54 -6.32 33.93
C VAL A 31 -0.46 -5.76 33.02
N THR A 32 0.80 -6.12 33.26
CA THR A 32 1.93 -5.65 32.44
C THR A 32 1.81 -6.14 31.00
N GLN A 33 1.43 -7.41 30.79
CA GLN A 33 1.19 -7.95 29.46
C GLN A 33 0.05 -7.21 28.75
N ARG A 34 -1.07 -6.99 29.44
CA ARG A 34 -2.21 -6.24 28.89
C ARG A 34 -1.82 -4.83 28.47
N ILE A 35 -1.02 -4.12 29.28
CA ILE A 35 -0.52 -2.78 28.92
C ILE A 35 0.34 -2.85 27.67
N ALA A 36 1.25 -3.83 27.57
CA ALA A 36 2.09 -4.03 26.40
C ALA A 36 1.24 -4.31 25.14
N ASP A 37 0.22 -5.17 25.25
CA ASP A 37 -0.70 -5.51 24.14
C ASP A 37 -1.53 -4.32 23.69
N GLU A 38 -2.15 -3.59 24.63
CA GLU A 38 -2.96 -2.42 24.27
C GLU A 38 -2.10 -1.32 23.64
N ALA A 39 -0.86 -1.13 24.12
CA ALA A 39 0.07 -0.15 23.59
C ALA A 39 0.61 -0.55 22.21
N SER A 40 0.95 -1.83 22.00
CA SER A 40 1.44 -2.33 20.71
C SER A 40 0.35 -2.23 19.64
N LEU A 41 -0.90 -2.58 19.99
CA LEU A 41 -2.08 -2.41 19.14
C LEU A 41 -2.37 -0.94 18.83
N LEU A 42 -2.27 -0.04 19.82
CA LEU A 42 -2.47 1.39 19.62
C LEU A 42 -1.43 1.96 18.65
N GLY A 43 -0.14 1.66 18.86
CA GLY A 43 0.94 2.09 17.98
C GLY A 43 0.75 1.58 16.56
N THR A 44 0.40 0.30 16.41
CA THR A 44 0.20 -0.35 15.11
C THR A 44 -0.92 0.31 14.30
N ARG A 45 -1.98 0.82 14.94
CA ARG A 45 -3.07 1.57 14.25
C ARG A 45 -2.62 2.89 13.63
N LEU A 46 -1.52 3.46 14.11
CA LEU A 46 -0.99 4.75 13.66
C LEU A 46 0.13 4.61 12.61
N LEU A 47 0.57 3.38 12.31
CA LEU A 47 1.46 3.10 11.20
C LEU A 47 0.83 3.54 9.85
N PRO A 48 1.64 4.00 8.87
CA PRO A 48 3.12 3.95 8.85
C PRO A 48 3.80 5.14 9.54
N SER A 49 3.04 6.05 10.17
CA SER A 49 3.61 7.22 10.86
C SER A 49 4.23 6.82 12.19
N THR A 50 5.53 6.49 12.17
CA THR A 50 6.29 6.05 13.35
C THR A 50 6.28 7.12 14.45
N GLU A 51 6.43 8.40 14.12
CA GLU A 51 6.38 9.51 15.08
C GLU A 51 5.04 9.59 15.83
N LYS A 52 3.92 9.45 15.11
CA LYS A 52 2.59 9.43 15.72
C LYS A 52 2.38 8.18 16.55
N ALA A 53 2.89 7.03 16.10
CA ALA A 53 2.85 5.78 16.83
C ALA A 53 3.61 5.88 18.17
N VAL A 54 4.87 6.35 18.15
CA VAL A 54 5.67 6.60 19.36
C VAL A 54 4.93 7.54 20.30
N SER A 55 4.51 8.71 19.82
CA SER A 55 3.83 9.72 20.66
C SER A 55 2.58 9.17 21.38
N ALA A 56 1.81 8.32 20.70
CA ALA A 56 0.61 7.71 21.29
C ALA A 56 0.95 6.60 22.30
N ILE A 57 1.98 5.79 22.02
CA ILE A 57 2.49 4.77 22.94
C ILE A 57 3.05 5.45 24.20
N ASP A 58 3.85 6.50 24.03
CA ASP A 58 4.44 7.28 25.14
C ASP A 58 3.36 7.83 26.07
N LEU A 59 2.33 8.46 25.49
CA LEU A 59 1.19 8.96 26.26
C LEU A 59 0.46 7.83 27.01
N MET A 60 0.28 6.67 26.38
CA MET A 60 -0.39 5.53 26.97
C MET A 60 0.43 4.91 28.12
N LEU A 61 1.74 4.74 27.93
CA LEU A 61 2.66 4.19 28.93
C LEU A 61 2.82 5.14 30.13
N ALA A 62 2.89 6.45 29.87
CA ALA A 62 2.92 7.47 30.93
C ALA A 62 1.67 7.40 31.83
N ASN A 63 0.48 7.18 31.25
CA ASN A 63 -0.77 7.00 32.03
C ASN A 63 -0.75 5.77 32.95
N HIS A 64 0.15 4.81 32.70
CA HIS A 64 0.35 3.61 33.51
C HIS A 64 1.61 3.66 34.38
N ASN A 65 2.27 4.83 34.48
CA ASN A 65 3.54 5.04 35.18
C ASN A 65 4.65 4.09 34.70
N VAL A 66 4.73 3.89 33.39
CA VAL A 66 5.81 3.12 32.75
C VAL A 66 6.77 4.09 32.08
N GLU A 67 8.03 4.08 32.50
CA GLU A 67 9.09 4.92 31.96
C GLU A 67 9.70 4.27 30.72
N ILE A 68 9.89 5.03 29.64
CA ILE A 68 10.52 4.52 28.42
C ILE A 68 12.04 4.65 28.53
N VAL A 69 12.74 3.56 28.25
CA VAL A 69 14.21 3.48 28.32
C VAL A 69 14.78 2.85 27.06
N GLU A 70 15.99 3.28 26.67
CA GLU A 70 16.70 2.65 25.55
C GLU A 70 17.19 1.24 25.92
N ASN A 71 17.63 1.05 27.16
CA ASN A 71 18.10 -0.21 27.71
C ASN A 71 17.59 -0.37 29.14
N PHE A 72 17.18 -1.58 29.51
CA PHE A 72 16.77 -1.89 30.88
C PHE A 72 17.95 -1.72 31.84
N SER A 73 17.78 -0.93 32.90
CA SER A 73 18.79 -0.76 33.96
C SER A 73 18.62 -1.80 35.08
N GLU A 74 19.68 -2.08 35.85
CA GLU A 74 19.59 -2.96 37.02
C GLU A 74 19.03 -2.25 38.27
N GLU A 75 19.19 -0.94 38.37
CA GLU A 75 18.63 -0.13 39.46
C GLU A 75 17.16 0.17 39.18
N LEU A 76 16.21 -0.37 39.95
CA LEU A 76 14.78 -0.18 39.67
C LEU A 76 13.90 0.02 40.90
N ASN A 77 13.12 1.10 40.89
CA ASN A 77 11.93 1.33 41.73
C ASN A 77 10.63 1.50 40.88
N GLN A 78 10.70 1.41 39.54
CA GLN A 78 9.60 1.73 38.61
C GLN A 78 9.52 0.75 37.42
N ARG A 79 8.40 0.74 36.69
CA ARG A 79 8.25 -0.06 35.47
C ARG A 79 8.98 0.62 34.31
N GLN A 80 9.71 -0.16 33.51
CA GLN A 80 10.44 0.33 32.35
C GLN A 80 9.92 -0.32 31.07
N ALA A 81 9.80 0.45 29.99
CA ALA A 81 9.44 -0.04 28.66
C ALA A 81 10.57 0.20 27.66
N LYS A 82 10.81 -0.79 26.80
CA LYS A 82 11.56 -0.64 25.56
C LYS A 82 10.59 -0.75 24.40
N ILE A 83 10.71 0.16 23.45
CA ILE A 83 9.84 0.23 22.26
C ILE A 83 10.72 0.05 21.02
N GLU A 84 10.32 -0.87 20.14
CA GLU A 84 10.92 -1.04 18.82
C GLU A 84 9.81 -0.91 17.77
N ILE A 85 9.93 0.05 16.86
CA ILE A 85 8.92 0.32 15.82
C ILE A 85 9.56 0.21 14.45
N SER A 86 8.92 -0.55 13.57
CA SER A 86 9.18 -0.57 12.14
C SER A 86 7.98 0.01 11.37
N SER A 87 8.07 0.05 10.04
CA SER A 87 6.94 0.51 9.20
C SER A 87 5.67 -0.35 9.31
N ASP A 88 5.79 -1.56 9.86
CA ASP A 88 4.79 -2.62 9.78
C ASP A 88 4.59 -3.38 11.11
N SER A 89 5.36 -3.06 12.15
CA SER A 89 5.25 -3.70 13.45
C SER A 89 5.64 -2.77 14.60
N VAL A 90 5.08 -3.08 15.77
CA VAL A 90 5.37 -2.41 17.03
C VAL A 90 5.63 -3.50 18.06
N GLU A 91 6.86 -3.55 18.57
CA GLU A 91 7.24 -4.39 19.70
C GLU A 91 7.39 -3.53 20.95
N ILE A 92 6.76 -3.99 22.03
CA ILE A 92 6.88 -3.37 23.35
C ILE A 92 7.30 -4.45 24.34
N ALA A 93 8.39 -4.18 25.05
CA ALA A 93 8.84 -4.98 26.17
C ALA A 93 8.75 -4.14 27.45
N ILE A 94 7.94 -4.58 28.41
CA ILE A 94 7.80 -3.90 29.70
C ILE A 94 8.43 -4.78 30.78
N ARG A 95 9.40 -4.21 31.49
CA ARG A 95 10.01 -4.80 32.68
C ARG A 95 9.31 -4.27 33.93
N SER A 96 8.84 -5.19 34.76
CA SER A 96 8.21 -4.89 36.05
C SER A 96 9.01 -5.52 37.19
N ALA A 97 9.12 -4.82 38.32
CA ALA A 97 9.71 -5.32 39.54
C ALA A 97 8.59 -5.70 40.52
N ILE A 98 8.51 -6.98 40.88
CA ILE A 98 7.44 -7.51 41.72
C ILE A 98 8.01 -7.79 43.11
N PRO A 99 7.59 -7.05 44.15
CA PRO A 99 8.07 -7.28 45.50
C PRO A 99 7.49 -8.60 46.02
N ILE A 100 8.37 -9.50 46.46
CA ILE A 100 7.96 -10.79 47.02
C ILE A 100 8.04 -10.73 48.55
N SER A 101 6.89 -10.81 49.21
CA SER A 101 6.79 -10.62 50.66
C SER A 101 7.33 -11.81 51.47
N PHE A 102 7.27 -13.05 50.95
CA PHE A 102 7.77 -14.23 51.64
C PHE A 102 9.28 -14.12 51.91
N THR A 103 10.02 -13.47 51.01
CA THR A 103 11.48 -13.31 51.16
C THR A 103 11.84 -12.51 52.40
N LYS A 104 10.98 -11.57 52.83
CA LYS A 104 11.17 -10.83 54.09
C LYS A 104 11.21 -11.76 55.31
N ILE A 105 10.43 -12.84 55.29
CA ILE A 105 10.37 -13.82 56.39
C ILE A 105 11.71 -14.57 56.49
N PHE A 106 12.29 -14.97 55.36
CA PHE A 106 13.58 -15.68 55.34
C PHE A 106 14.78 -14.74 55.54
N ASN A 107 14.76 -13.55 54.94
CA ASN A 107 15.85 -12.57 55.08
C ASN A 107 16.02 -12.14 56.54
N SER A 108 14.91 -12.00 57.28
CA SER A 108 14.90 -11.78 58.73
C SER A 108 15.57 -12.92 59.52
N ILE A 109 15.35 -14.18 59.11
CA ILE A 109 15.93 -15.36 59.76
C ILE A 109 17.44 -15.47 59.47
N ILE A 110 17.90 -15.06 58.28
CA ILE A 110 19.31 -15.19 57.84
C ILE A 110 20.14 -13.94 58.20
N GLY A 111 19.52 -12.90 58.78
CA GLY A 111 20.21 -11.66 59.17
C GLY A 111 20.60 -10.77 57.98
N GLN A 112 19.95 -10.96 56.82
CA GLN A 112 20.08 -10.07 55.66
C GLN A 112 19.12 -8.87 55.81
N SER A 113 19.36 -7.79 55.07
CA SER A 113 18.53 -6.58 55.13
C SER A 113 17.06 -6.89 54.87
N ASN A 114 16.16 -6.21 55.60
CA ASN A 114 14.69 -6.32 55.47
C ASN A 114 14.13 -5.73 54.16
N THR A 115 14.94 -5.68 53.10
CA THR A 115 14.49 -5.30 51.77
C THR A 115 13.74 -6.50 51.18
N ALA A 116 12.53 -6.25 50.65
CA ALA A 116 11.84 -7.27 49.86
C ALA A 116 12.76 -7.66 48.71
N SER A 117 12.98 -8.95 48.48
CA SER A 117 13.57 -9.36 47.21
C SER A 117 12.56 -9.08 46.11
N GLU A 118 13.01 -8.47 45.03
CA GLU A 118 12.20 -8.21 43.85
C GLU A 118 12.44 -9.33 42.83
N VAL A 119 11.36 -9.78 42.19
CA VAL A 119 11.45 -10.60 40.99
C VAL A 119 11.13 -9.72 39.80
N HIS A 120 12.04 -9.69 38.84
CA HIS A 120 11.84 -8.98 37.60
C HIS A 120 11.13 -9.87 36.60
N THR A 121 10.06 -9.36 36.01
CA THR A 121 9.38 -9.98 34.87
C THR A 121 9.53 -9.07 33.65
N ILE A 122 9.52 -9.68 32.47
CA ILE A 122 9.47 -8.96 31.20
C ILE A 122 8.25 -9.49 30.45
N SER A 123 7.26 -8.63 30.26
CA SER A 123 6.15 -8.85 29.35
C SER A 123 6.52 -8.32 27.98
N ARG A 124 6.25 -9.08 26.93
CA ARG A 124 6.54 -8.69 25.54
C ARG A 124 5.26 -8.80 24.74
N SER A 125 5.02 -7.79 23.92
CA SER A 125 3.93 -7.78 22.96
C SER A 125 4.46 -7.36 21.61
N LEU A 126 4.05 -8.08 20.57
CA LEU A 126 4.37 -7.77 19.20
C LEU A 126 3.10 -7.69 18.38
N ALA A 127 2.74 -6.46 18.00
CA ALA A 127 1.65 -6.22 17.08
C ALA A 127 2.21 -6.01 15.67
N ARG A 128 1.61 -6.71 14.70
CA ARG A 128 2.03 -6.64 13.29
C ARG A 128 0.84 -6.33 12.42
N VAL A 129 1.07 -5.54 11.37
CA VAL A 129 0.06 -5.29 10.36
C VAL A 129 0.09 -6.42 9.32
N SER A 130 -1.08 -6.96 8.96
CA SER A 130 -1.18 -7.97 7.91
C SER A 130 -0.66 -7.42 6.57
N PRO A 131 0.17 -8.17 5.82
CA PRO A 131 0.64 -7.76 4.52
C PRO A 131 -0.50 -7.78 3.50
N LEU A 132 -0.40 -6.87 2.54
CA LEU A 132 -1.30 -6.81 1.39
C LEU A 132 -0.52 -7.11 0.11
N ASP A 133 -1.17 -7.80 -0.83
CA ASP A 133 -0.72 -7.87 -2.21
C ASP A 133 -1.64 -6.99 -3.06
N ILE A 134 -1.09 -5.90 -3.57
CA ILE A 134 -1.86 -4.82 -4.18
C ILE A 134 -1.45 -4.67 -5.64
N LEU A 135 -2.43 -4.61 -6.53
CA LEU A 135 -2.25 -4.22 -7.92
C LEU A 135 -3.05 -2.96 -8.20
N LEU A 136 -2.34 -1.85 -8.43
CA LEU A 136 -2.91 -0.60 -8.90
C LEU A 136 -2.92 -0.62 -10.42
N ALA A 137 -4.05 -0.34 -11.04
CA ALA A 137 -4.23 -0.30 -12.47
C ALA A 137 -4.78 1.07 -12.87
N MET A 138 -4.09 1.77 -13.75
CA MET A 138 -4.47 3.10 -14.20
C MET A 138 -4.85 3.10 -15.68
N ASP A 139 -6.00 3.67 -15.99
CA ASP A 139 -6.45 3.84 -17.37
C ASP A 139 -5.60 4.89 -18.11
N VAL A 140 -5.08 4.51 -19.26
CA VAL A 140 -4.25 5.29 -20.19
C VAL A 140 -4.80 5.25 -21.62
N SER A 141 -6.09 4.93 -21.77
CA SER A 141 -6.78 4.82 -23.06
C SER A 141 -6.69 6.10 -23.88
N ASN A 142 -6.91 5.97 -25.19
CA ASN A 142 -6.74 7.07 -26.14
C ASN A 142 -7.65 8.30 -25.88
N TYR A 143 -8.78 8.10 -25.19
CA TYR A 143 -9.65 9.20 -24.78
C TYR A 143 -9.08 10.01 -23.59
N LEU A 144 -8.16 9.42 -22.80
CA LEU A 144 -7.44 10.07 -21.69
C LEU A 144 -6.07 10.60 -22.08
N SER A 145 -5.49 10.09 -23.16
CA SER A 145 -4.23 10.58 -23.71
C SER A 145 -4.22 10.23 -25.19
N PRO A 146 -4.15 11.19 -26.12
CA PRO A 146 -4.29 10.86 -27.54
C PRO A 146 -3.03 10.15 -28.04
N ASP A 147 -3.15 9.34 -29.10
CA ASP A 147 -2.00 8.76 -29.79
C ASP A 147 -1.22 9.88 -30.50
N VAL A 148 0.05 10.05 -30.17
CA VAL A 148 0.93 11.05 -30.79
C VAL A 148 1.26 10.76 -32.25
N ILE A 149 1.02 9.55 -32.74
CA ILE A 149 1.32 9.16 -34.12
C ILE A 149 0.08 9.32 -35.01
N ASN A 150 -1.06 8.74 -34.61
CA ASN A 150 -2.27 8.68 -35.43
C ASN A 150 -3.49 9.37 -34.80
N GLY A 151 -3.34 9.92 -33.59
CA GLY A 151 -4.43 10.55 -32.88
C GLY A 151 -4.74 11.95 -33.41
N GLU A 152 -5.97 12.39 -33.14
CA GLU A 152 -6.39 13.76 -33.38
C GLU A 152 -6.25 14.57 -32.09
N SER A 153 -5.75 15.81 -32.21
CA SER A 153 -5.65 16.70 -31.06
C SER A 153 -7.05 17.03 -30.57
N TRP A 154 -7.27 17.00 -29.26
CA TRP A 154 -8.55 17.43 -28.71
C TRP A 154 -8.72 18.95 -28.79
N GLY A 155 -9.95 19.40 -29.06
CA GLY A 155 -10.33 20.80 -29.06
C GLY A 155 -9.52 21.69 -30.02
N GLU A 156 -9.68 23.00 -29.87
CA GLU A 156 -8.96 23.97 -30.69
C GLU A 156 -7.58 24.32 -30.09
N SER A 157 -6.68 24.87 -30.91
CA SER A 157 -5.34 25.27 -30.47
C SER A 157 -5.34 26.36 -29.40
N SER A 158 -6.43 27.11 -29.25
CA SER A 158 -6.62 28.07 -28.15
C SER A 158 -6.84 27.38 -26.81
N ASP A 159 -7.48 26.21 -26.82
CA ASP A 159 -7.86 25.47 -25.60
C ASP A 159 -6.72 24.54 -25.17
N TRP A 160 -5.97 24.03 -26.15
CA TRP A 160 -4.80 23.18 -25.94
C TRP A 160 -3.61 23.71 -26.73
N PRO A 161 -2.98 24.83 -26.30
CA PRO A 161 -1.74 25.28 -26.89
C PRO A 161 -0.64 24.23 -26.66
N ALA A 162 0.35 24.18 -27.54
CA ALA A 162 1.51 23.36 -27.29
C ALA A 162 2.29 23.89 -26.07
N ALA A 163 2.76 22.99 -25.19
CA ALA A 163 3.68 23.33 -24.13
C ALA A 163 4.97 23.90 -24.73
N LYS A 164 5.51 24.94 -24.09
CA LYS A 164 6.64 25.71 -24.61
C LYS A 164 7.88 24.85 -24.86
N PHE A 165 8.07 23.83 -24.03
CA PHE A 165 9.13 22.84 -24.22
C PHE A 165 9.05 22.16 -25.60
N PHE A 166 7.86 21.71 -26.02
CA PHE A 166 7.66 21.08 -27.33
C PHE A 166 7.75 22.08 -28.47
N GLU A 167 7.50 23.36 -28.23
CA GLU A 167 7.73 24.41 -29.23
C GLU A 167 9.22 24.55 -29.56
N THR A 168 10.09 24.47 -28.56
CA THR A 168 11.54 24.67 -28.71
C THR A 168 12.32 23.43 -29.11
N GLU A 169 11.83 22.24 -28.77
CA GLU A 169 12.50 20.96 -29.04
C GLU A 169 11.81 20.23 -30.19
N GLU A 170 12.58 19.77 -31.19
CA GLU A 170 12.03 19.01 -32.31
C GLU A 170 11.96 17.51 -31.96
N ILE A 171 10.77 17.05 -31.61
CA ILE A 171 10.49 15.63 -31.33
C ILE A 171 9.98 14.97 -32.62
N ASN A 172 10.80 14.08 -33.18
CA ASN A 172 10.48 13.31 -34.38
C ASN A 172 10.14 11.86 -34.03
N PHE A 173 9.02 11.34 -34.55
CA PHE A 173 8.64 9.93 -34.46
C PHE A 173 8.70 9.29 -35.85
N GLN A 174 9.51 8.23 -36.02
CA GLN A 174 9.63 7.51 -37.29
C GLN A 174 9.85 8.41 -38.53
N ALA A 175 10.65 9.48 -38.37
CA ALA A 175 10.92 10.50 -39.38
C ALA A 175 9.75 11.43 -39.77
N SER A 176 8.66 11.42 -38.99
CA SER A 176 7.55 12.38 -39.08
C SER A 176 7.60 13.37 -37.92
N SER A 177 7.34 14.64 -38.22
CA SER A 177 7.10 15.67 -37.19
C SER A 177 5.79 15.34 -36.47
N VAL A 178 5.84 15.29 -35.15
CA VAL A 178 4.66 15.07 -34.29
C VAL A 178 3.95 16.39 -34.04
N ASP A 179 2.61 16.39 -33.94
CA ASP A 179 1.88 17.54 -33.45
C ASP A 179 2.23 17.80 -31.98
N LYS A 180 2.80 18.97 -31.72
CA LYS A 180 3.23 19.41 -30.37
C LYS A 180 2.05 19.52 -29.40
N ARG A 181 0.84 19.72 -29.91
CA ARG A 181 -0.39 19.71 -29.10
C ARG A 181 -0.73 18.31 -28.61
N LEU A 182 -0.57 17.29 -29.46
CA LEU A 182 -0.77 15.89 -29.04
C LEU A 182 0.22 15.49 -27.94
N LEU A 183 1.48 15.90 -28.08
CA LEU A 183 2.50 15.71 -27.04
C LEU A 183 2.06 16.37 -25.72
N THR A 184 1.60 17.62 -25.80
CA THR A 184 1.10 18.37 -24.64
C THR A 184 -0.10 17.69 -23.99
N GLN A 185 -1.06 17.22 -24.78
CA GLN A 185 -2.25 16.53 -24.29
C GLN A 185 -1.90 15.19 -23.63
N GLN A 186 -0.97 14.43 -24.22
CA GLN A 186 -0.52 13.17 -23.64
C GLN A 186 0.23 13.35 -22.32
N CYS A 187 1.02 14.43 -22.16
CA CYS A 187 1.69 14.70 -20.89
C CYS A 187 0.80 15.41 -19.87
N PHE A 188 -0.05 16.33 -20.29
CA PHE A 188 -0.60 17.31 -19.38
C PHE A 188 -2.11 17.36 -19.39
N ASN A 189 -2.77 16.29 -19.84
CA ASN A 189 -4.22 16.19 -19.68
C ASN A 189 -4.59 16.33 -18.19
N PRO A 190 -5.43 17.30 -17.78
CA PRO A 190 -5.84 17.48 -16.39
C PRO A 190 -6.49 16.22 -15.79
N ILE A 191 -7.26 15.47 -16.57
CA ILE A 191 -7.93 14.24 -16.13
C ILE A 191 -6.88 13.15 -15.87
N PHE A 192 -6.07 12.86 -16.89
CA PHE A 192 -4.99 11.88 -16.81
C PHE A 192 -3.99 12.21 -15.70
N SER A 193 -3.62 13.48 -15.57
CA SER A 193 -2.70 13.96 -14.54
C SER A 193 -3.27 13.77 -13.13
N LYS A 194 -4.57 13.98 -12.94
CA LYS A 194 -5.24 13.73 -11.65
C LYS A 194 -5.31 12.22 -11.33
N LEU A 195 -5.70 11.38 -12.29
CA LEU A 195 -5.69 9.91 -12.15
C LEU A 195 -4.30 9.40 -11.75
N LYS A 196 -3.27 9.91 -12.42
CA LYS A 196 -1.88 9.58 -12.14
C LYS A 196 -1.42 10.04 -10.76
N LYS A 197 -1.72 11.29 -10.38
CA LYS A 197 -1.41 11.81 -9.04
C LYS A 197 -2.08 10.94 -7.97
N ALA A 198 -3.33 10.52 -8.19
CA ALA A 198 -4.03 9.59 -7.30
C ALA A 198 -3.34 8.22 -7.23
N ALA A 199 -3.03 7.61 -8.37
CA ALA A 199 -2.36 6.30 -8.43
C ALA A 199 -0.97 6.31 -7.77
N ILE A 200 -0.16 7.36 -8.00
CA ILE A 200 1.16 7.54 -7.37
C ILE A 200 1.01 7.74 -5.85
N LYS A 201 0.11 8.63 -5.41
CA LYS A 201 -0.15 8.85 -3.97
C LYS A 201 -0.56 7.55 -3.29
N THR A 202 -1.41 6.75 -3.93
CA THR A 202 -1.84 5.46 -3.41
C THR A 202 -0.71 4.43 -3.39
N TYR A 203 0.12 4.40 -4.42
CA TYR A 203 1.32 3.58 -4.44
C TYR A 203 2.25 3.94 -3.27
N ASP A 204 2.61 5.21 -3.11
CA ASP A 204 3.57 5.65 -2.10
C ASP A 204 3.08 5.34 -0.68
N VAL A 205 1.80 5.59 -0.39
CA VAL A 205 1.20 5.26 0.91
C VAL A 205 1.22 3.75 1.15
N LEU A 206 0.80 2.94 0.18
CA LEU A 206 0.69 1.49 0.38
C LEU A 206 2.05 0.79 0.37
N ALA A 207 3.01 1.27 -0.42
CA ALA A 207 4.38 0.75 -0.48
C ALA A 207 5.21 1.14 0.75
N SER A 208 4.82 2.19 1.48
CA SER A 208 5.50 2.58 2.74
C SER A 208 5.44 1.50 3.84
N PHE A 209 4.52 0.53 3.74
CA PHE A 209 4.49 -0.65 4.59
C PHE A 209 5.43 -1.72 4.01
N GLN A 210 6.57 -1.96 4.64
CA GLN A 210 7.63 -2.83 4.09
C GLN A 210 7.16 -4.24 3.69
N LYS A 211 6.19 -4.83 4.39
CA LYS A 211 5.67 -6.18 4.08
C LYS A 211 4.59 -6.23 2.98
N ASN A 212 4.10 -5.08 2.53
CA ASN A 212 3.21 -5.02 1.38
C ASN A 212 3.99 -5.35 0.09
N ALA A 213 3.31 -5.95 -0.87
CA ALA A 213 3.77 -6.01 -2.24
C ALA A 213 2.81 -5.15 -3.08
N VAL A 214 3.33 -4.07 -3.67
CA VAL A 214 2.51 -3.12 -4.43
C VAL A 214 3.03 -3.05 -5.87
N GLY A 215 2.16 -3.40 -6.81
CA GLY A 215 2.38 -3.25 -8.25
C GLY A 215 1.56 -2.09 -8.79
N LEU A 216 2.09 -1.42 -9.80
CA LEU A 216 1.39 -0.41 -10.60
C LEU A 216 1.47 -0.84 -12.06
N VAL A 217 0.32 -0.85 -12.74
CA VAL A 217 0.17 -1.16 -14.15
C VAL A 217 -0.62 -0.07 -14.85
N PHE A 218 -0.21 0.21 -16.08
CA PHE A 218 -0.93 1.11 -16.99
C PHE A 218 -1.67 0.25 -18.02
N PHE A 219 -2.94 0.54 -18.26
CA PHE A 219 -3.78 -0.19 -19.22
C PHE A 219 -4.62 0.80 -20.03
N PRO A 220 -4.94 0.53 -21.30
CA PRO A 220 -4.45 -0.55 -22.16
C PRO A 220 -2.97 -0.35 -22.58
N SER A 221 -2.23 -1.42 -22.80
CA SER A 221 -0.89 -1.36 -23.40
C SER A 221 -0.94 -1.69 -24.90
N ALA A 222 -0.21 -0.94 -25.72
CA ALA A 222 -0.11 -1.15 -27.16
C ALA A 222 0.48 -2.54 -27.46
N GLY A 223 -0.30 -3.39 -28.13
CA GLY A 223 0.17 -4.55 -28.91
C GLY A 223 1.20 -5.46 -28.25
N SER A 224 0.75 -6.63 -27.78
CA SER A 224 1.56 -7.79 -27.35
C SER A 224 2.17 -7.72 -25.95
N SER A 225 1.42 -8.08 -24.90
CA SER A 225 1.96 -8.53 -23.59
C SER A 225 2.91 -7.59 -22.83
N THR A 226 3.27 -6.43 -23.37
CA THR A 226 4.28 -5.49 -22.86
C THR A 226 3.60 -4.42 -22.06
N PHE A 227 3.19 -4.77 -20.85
CA PHE A 227 2.91 -3.76 -19.84
C PHE A 227 4.24 -3.15 -19.40
N THR A 228 4.31 -1.83 -19.18
CA THR A 228 5.22 -1.30 -18.16
C THR A 228 4.62 -1.68 -16.80
N SER A 229 4.62 -2.98 -16.49
CA SER A 229 4.10 -3.50 -15.23
C SER A 229 5.22 -3.52 -14.22
N ARG A 230 5.04 -2.80 -13.12
CA ARG A 230 5.75 -3.15 -11.88
C ARG A 230 5.11 -4.44 -11.37
N LYS A 231 5.83 -5.55 -11.49
CA LYS A 231 5.37 -6.81 -10.91
C LYS A 231 5.28 -6.65 -9.40
N VAL A 232 4.17 -7.13 -8.84
CA VAL A 232 4.00 -7.37 -7.41
C VAL A 232 5.02 -8.45 -7.02
N LYS A 233 6.27 -8.07 -6.74
CA LYS A 233 7.24 -9.01 -6.20
C LYS A 233 7.00 -9.16 -4.70
N PRO A 234 7.10 -10.38 -4.16
CA PRO A 234 7.07 -10.56 -2.72
C PRO A 234 8.22 -9.78 -2.08
N PHE A 235 7.98 -9.32 -0.85
CA PHE A 235 9.05 -8.86 0.04
C PHE A 235 10.20 -9.87 0.03
N ILE A 236 11.39 -9.42 -0.35
CA ILE A 236 12.64 -10.14 -0.19
C ILE A 236 13.34 -9.50 1.01
N PRO A 237 13.69 -10.27 2.07
CA PRO A 237 14.41 -9.74 3.21
C PRO A 237 15.67 -8.99 2.78
N GLU A 238 15.96 -7.88 3.48
CA GLU A 238 17.05 -6.93 3.21
C GLU A 238 18.41 -7.61 2.98
N ASN A 239 18.58 -8.78 3.58
CA ASN A 239 19.78 -9.63 3.57
C ASN A 239 20.10 -10.26 2.19
N GLU A 240 19.17 -10.25 1.23
CA GLU A 240 19.38 -10.90 -0.08
C GLU A 240 19.50 -9.92 -1.26
N LEU A 241 18.96 -8.70 -1.19
CA LEU A 241 18.97 -7.75 -2.33
C LEU A 241 19.07 -6.26 -1.98
N GLY A 242 19.13 -5.86 -0.70
CA GLY A 242 19.32 -4.45 -0.30
C GLY A 242 18.19 -3.47 -0.68
N THR A 243 17.09 -3.95 -1.26
CA THR A 243 15.91 -3.16 -1.64
C THR A 243 14.65 -3.86 -1.12
N SER A 244 14.27 -3.59 0.13
CA SER A 244 13.02 -4.11 0.69
C SER A 244 11.81 -3.29 0.20
N GLY A 245 10.70 -3.94 -0.11
CA GLY A 245 9.39 -3.30 -0.40
C GLY A 245 9.17 -2.71 -1.80
N GLU A 246 10.22 -2.41 -2.57
CA GLU A 246 10.06 -1.82 -3.91
C GLU A 246 9.87 -2.87 -5.00
N ALA A 247 8.80 -2.73 -5.80
CA ALA A 247 8.57 -3.55 -6.97
C ALA A 247 9.69 -3.34 -8.01
N SER A 248 10.37 -4.40 -8.43
CA SER A 248 11.43 -4.30 -9.45
C SER A 248 10.87 -4.12 -10.85
N PHE A 249 11.54 -3.32 -11.66
CA PHE A 249 11.29 -3.22 -13.08
C PHE A 249 11.59 -4.54 -13.78
N GLN A 250 10.66 -5.00 -14.59
CA GLN A 250 11.00 -6.01 -15.57
C GLN A 250 11.58 -5.27 -16.78
N SER A 251 12.91 -5.17 -16.83
CA SER A 251 13.61 -4.65 -18.00
C SER A 251 13.21 -5.46 -19.22
N TYR A 252 12.80 -4.76 -20.27
CA TYR A 252 12.49 -5.36 -21.56
C TYR A 252 13.79 -5.62 -22.32
N ASN A 253 14.08 -6.89 -22.59
CA ASN A 253 15.21 -7.33 -23.42
C ASN A 253 15.00 -7.11 -24.93
N GLY A 254 14.06 -6.26 -25.36
CA GLY A 254 13.95 -5.88 -26.76
C GLY A 254 14.58 -4.53 -26.99
N GLN A 255 15.77 -4.57 -27.59
CA GLN A 255 16.42 -3.50 -28.33
C GLN A 255 15.92 -2.09 -28.00
N ILE A 256 16.65 -1.41 -27.12
CA ILE A 256 16.80 0.05 -27.22
C ILE A 256 17.15 0.31 -28.68
N VAL A 257 16.18 0.74 -29.48
CA VAL A 257 16.39 1.03 -30.89
C VAL A 257 17.33 2.22 -30.91
N ALA A 258 18.60 1.95 -31.20
CA ALA A 258 19.71 2.90 -31.14
C ALA A 258 19.60 4.06 -32.16
N ASN A 259 18.44 4.31 -32.76
CA ASN A 259 18.24 5.22 -33.88
C ASN A 259 17.38 6.44 -33.53
N GLY A 260 17.70 7.18 -32.46
CA GLY A 260 17.21 8.56 -32.32
C GLY A 260 15.71 8.76 -32.12
N ALA A 261 14.90 7.71 -32.18
CA ALA A 261 13.48 7.75 -31.93
C ALA A 261 13.26 7.76 -30.42
N TYR A 262 12.70 8.85 -29.92
CA TYR A 262 12.19 8.98 -28.57
C TYR A 262 11.07 7.93 -28.36
N ASN A 263 11.43 6.69 -28.05
CA ASN A 263 10.50 5.57 -27.91
C ASN A 263 9.82 5.52 -26.52
N SER A 264 9.89 6.61 -25.77
CA SER A 264 9.54 6.64 -24.36
C SER A 264 9.15 8.06 -23.99
N ASP A 265 7.93 8.25 -23.51
CA ASP A 265 7.51 8.92 -22.26
C ASP A 265 8.45 9.88 -21.48
N GLU A 266 9.76 9.77 -21.66
CA GLU A 266 10.82 10.60 -21.08
C GLU A 266 10.70 12.07 -21.47
N TRP A 267 10.16 12.35 -22.67
CA TRP A 267 9.93 13.72 -23.14
C TRP A 267 8.87 14.43 -22.30
N CYS A 268 7.90 13.72 -21.73
CA CYS A 268 6.95 14.33 -20.81
C CYS A 268 7.58 14.62 -19.43
N LEU A 269 8.54 13.82 -18.96
CA LEU A 269 9.33 14.12 -17.75
C LEU A 269 10.21 15.35 -17.98
N LEU A 270 10.90 15.39 -19.12
CA LEU A 270 11.70 16.54 -19.55
C LEU A 270 10.85 17.80 -19.72
N ALA A 271 9.66 17.67 -20.31
CA ALA A 271 8.70 18.75 -20.46
C ALA A 271 8.27 19.26 -19.09
N ALA A 272 7.84 18.39 -18.19
CA ALA A 272 7.36 18.79 -16.88
C ALA A 272 8.47 19.43 -16.01
N ALA A 273 9.73 19.04 -16.20
CA ALA A 273 10.88 19.62 -15.51
C ALA A 273 11.32 21.00 -16.06
N LYS A 274 11.08 21.25 -17.36
CA LYS A 274 11.49 22.49 -18.05
C LYS A 274 10.34 23.46 -18.29
N GLU A 275 9.10 23.01 -18.08
CA GLU A 275 7.92 23.85 -18.23
C GLU A 275 7.95 24.95 -17.18
N THR A 276 7.73 26.18 -17.63
CA THR A 276 7.82 27.40 -16.82
C THR A 276 6.68 28.37 -17.12
N SER A 277 5.82 28.02 -18.09
CA SER A 277 4.85 28.93 -18.70
C SER A 277 3.39 28.62 -18.37
N HIS A 278 3.08 27.42 -17.87
CA HIS A 278 1.74 27.02 -17.45
C HIS A 278 1.80 26.26 -16.13
N GLU A 279 1.13 26.79 -15.10
CA GLU A 279 1.09 26.20 -13.76
C GLU A 279 0.46 24.80 -13.75
N ASP A 280 -0.48 24.54 -14.67
CA ASP A 280 -1.15 23.24 -14.82
C ASP A 280 -0.21 22.11 -15.26
N TYR A 281 0.96 22.46 -15.80
CA TYR A 281 1.93 21.52 -16.39
C TYR A 281 3.15 21.29 -15.48
N LEU A 282 3.22 21.99 -14.35
CA LEU A 282 4.32 21.85 -13.39
C LEU A 282 4.17 20.55 -12.60
N LEU A 283 5.29 19.85 -12.40
CA LEU A 283 5.36 18.82 -11.35
C LEU A 283 5.10 19.50 -9.99
N PRO A 284 4.33 18.87 -9.08
CA PRO A 284 4.21 19.38 -7.73
C PRO A 284 5.62 19.50 -7.13
N ALA A 285 5.97 20.70 -6.66
CA ALA A 285 7.26 20.97 -6.07
C ALA A 285 7.41 20.17 -4.76
N GLU A 286 8.22 19.12 -4.76
CA GLU A 286 8.89 18.66 -3.54
C GLU A 286 10.23 19.41 -3.44
N GLU A 287 10.60 19.84 -2.23
CA GLU A 287 11.72 20.76 -1.95
C GLU A 287 13.12 20.25 -2.39
N ASP A 288 13.28 19.06 -2.99
CA ASP A 288 14.62 18.48 -3.27
C ASP A 288 14.83 17.70 -4.60
N ASN A 289 13.84 17.62 -5.50
CA ASN A 289 13.89 16.62 -6.60
C ASN A 289 14.61 17.03 -7.91
N SER A 290 15.01 18.29 -8.10
CA SER A 290 15.65 18.71 -9.35
C SER A 290 17.00 18.04 -9.60
N SER A 291 17.71 17.67 -8.52
CA SER A 291 19.01 17.00 -8.58
C SER A 291 18.91 15.51 -8.97
N GLN A 292 17.84 14.83 -8.57
CA GLN A 292 17.60 13.40 -8.85
C GLN A 292 17.05 13.18 -10.27
N LEU A 293 16.19 14.07 -10.76
CA LEU A 293 15.70 14.04 -12.15
C LEU A 293 16.84 14.13 -13.17
N ASN A 294 17.85 14.96 -12.89
CA ASN A 294 19.05 15.08 -13.71
C ASN A 294 19.95 13.82 -13.71
N GLN A 295 19.74 12.88 -12.78
CA GLN A 295 20.46 11.59 -12.75
C GLN A 295 19.73 10.50 -13.54
N LEU A 296 18.40 10.61 -13.65
CA LEU A 296 17.56 9.72 -14.45
C LEU A 296 17.71 9.96 -15.96
N ILE A 297 18.13 11.16 -16.33
CA ILE A 297 18.39 11.56 -17.71
C ILE A 297 19.91 11.55 -17.92
N ASP A 298 20.38 10.79 -18.90
CA ASP A 298 21.74 10.89 -19.43
C ASP A 298 21.95 12.32 -19.96
N PRO A 299 22.80 13.13 -19.31
CA PRO A 299 22.99 14.54 -19.66
C PRO A 299 23.66 14.72 -21.02
N ILE A 300 24.32 13.70 -21.57
CA ILE A 300 24.97 13.77 -22.88
C ILE A 300 23.94 13.62 -23.99
N ASN A 301 22.94 12.76 -23.80
CA ASN A 301 21.99 12.37 -24.85
C ASN A 301 20.57 12.92 -24.63
N ASN A 302 20.28 13.54 -23.48
CA ASN A 302 18.93 13.91 -23.04
C ASN A 302 17.94 12.74 -23.15
N ARG A 303 18.41 11.53 -22.85
CA ARG A 303 17.61 10.30 -22.83
C ARG A 303 17.61 9.71 -21.45
N TYR A 304 16.64 8.87 -21.16
CA TYR A 304 16.67 8.07 -19.96
C TYR A 304 17.94 7.24 -19.87
N ASN A 305 18.51 7.21 -18.68
CA ASN A 305 19.63 6.35 -18.37
C ASN A 305 19.11 4.93 -18.03
N PRO A 306 19.26 3.93 -18.91
CA PRO A 306 18.73 2.59 -18.68
C PRO A 306 19.36 1.91 -17.46
N ASP A 307 20.55 2.33 -17.03
CA ASP A 307 21.21 1.82 -15.83
C ASP A 307 20.46 2.21 -14.55
N TYR A 308 19.60 3.23 -14.61
CA TYR A 308 18.76 3.68 -13.51
C TYR A 308 17.39 2.97 -13.49
N SER A 309 17.09 2.11 -14.47
CA SER A 309 15.81 1.38 -14.56
C SER A 309 15.50 0.60 -13.31
N PRO A 310 16.44 -0.15 -12.70
CA PRO A 310 16.17 -0.87 -11.47
C PRO A 310 15.84 0.01 -10.26
N TYR A 311 16.15 1.32 -10.30
CA TYR A 311 16.15 2.23 -9.16
C TYR A 311 15.08 3.34 -9.23
N LEU A 312 14.26 3.35 -10.28
CA LEU A 312 13.20 4.36 -10.46
C LEU A 312 12.04 4.17 -9.44
N ARG A 313 11.59 5.23 -8.80
CA ARG A 313 10.38 5.24 -7.96
C ARG A 313 9.11 5.41 -8.78
N ALA A 314 7.94 5.07 -8.25
CA ALA A 314 6.67 5.14 -9.00
C ALA A 314 6.39 6.57 -9.50
N LYS A 315 6.69 7.56 -8.66
CA LYS A 315 6.67 9.00 -9.01
C LYS A 315 7.72 9.42 -10.03
N GLU A 316 8.61 8.54 -10.46
CA GLU A 316 9.63 8.80 -11.48
C GLU A 316 9.33 8.00 -12.77
N VAL A 317 8.49 6.97 -12.68
CA VAL A 317 7.89 6.25 -13.83
C VAL A 317 6.63 6.99 -14.23
N ILE A 318 6.88 8.15 -14.77
CA ILE A 318 5.83 9.04 -15.18
C ILE A 318 5.84 8.92 -16.70
N TRP A 319 4.66 8.64 -17.25
CA TRP A 319 4.33 8.55 -18.68
C TRP A 319 4.53 7.13 -19.21
N SER A 320 3.43 6.53 -19.68
CA SER A 320 3.43 5.29 -20.43
C SER A 320 2.73 5.59 -21.75
N LYS A 321 3.32 5.20 -22.87
CA LYS A 321 2.72 5.31 -24.19
C LYS A 321 1.31 4.74 -24.15
N THR A 322 0.37 5.47 -24.73
CA THR A 322 -1.01 5.02 -24.93
C THR A 322 -1.03 3.76 -25.79
N SER A 323 -2.10 2.97 -25.65
CA SER A 323 -2.30 1.81 -26.50
C SER A 323 -2.40 2.18 -27.97
N ASP A 324 -2.34 1.15 -28.82
CA ASP A 324 -2.76 1.23 -30.21
C ASP A 324 -4.09 2.02 -30.32
N PRO A 325 -4.21 3.02 -31.22
CA PRO A 325 -5.45 3.75 -31.47
C PRO A 325 -6.68 2.84 -31.64
N THR A 326 -6.49 1.58 -32.06
CA THR A 326 -7.59 0.62 -32.25
C THR A 326 -8.00 -0.15 -30.99
N ASN A 327 -7.22 -0.11 -29.90
CA ASN A 327 -7.51 -0.84 -28.66
C ASN A 327 -7.83 0.13 -27.54
N VAL A 328 -9.13 0.34 -27.31
CA VAL A 328 -9.61 1.02 -26.11
C VAL A 328 -9.38 0.14 -24.88
N GLY A 329 -9.25 0.73 -23.70
CA GLY A 329 -8.96 0.05 -22.43
C GLY A 329 -9.88 -1.11 -22.12
N ALA A 330 -9.44 -2.32 -22.48
CA ALA A 330 -10.20 -3.55 -22.33
C ALA A 330 -10.21 -4.02 -20.85
N LEU A 331 -11.30 -3.73 -20.14
CA LEU A 331 -11.46 -4.11 -18.73
C LEU A 331 -11.42 -5.63 -18.53
N ASP A 332 -11.93 -6.42 -19.47
CA ASP A 332 -11.85 -7.89 -19.45
C ASP A 332 -10.39 -8.39 -19.45
N SER A 333 -9.53 -7.73 -20.24
CA SER A 333 -8.10 -8.04 -20.27
C SER A 333 -7.40 -7.67 -18.96
N LEU A 334 -7.79 -6.55 -18.34
CA LEU A 334 -7.30 -6.14 -17.03
C LEU A 334 -7.72 -7.13 -15.93
N LEU A 335 -8.97 -7.57 -15.91
CA LEU A 335 -9.46 -8.56 -14.94
C LEU A 335 -8.70 -9.90 -15.05
N SER A 336 -8.44 -10.37 -16.27
CA SER A 336 -7.59 -11.55 -16.51
C SER A 336 -6.15 -11.35 -16.00
N LYS A 337 -5.61 -10.12 -16.11
CA LYS A 337 -4.30 -9.76 -15.58
C LYS A 337 -4.28 -9.70 -14.05
N ILE A 338 -5.28 -9.09 -13.44
CA ILE A 338 -5.50 -9.07 -11.98
C ILE A 338 -5.49 -10.51 -11.45
N ARG A 339 -6.26 -11.40 -12.09
CA ARG A 339 -6.29 -12.82 -11.77
C ARG A 339 -4.89 -13.44 -11.83
N THR A 340 -4.15 -13.23 -12.91
CA THR A 340 -2.82 -13.84 -13.08
C THR A 340 -1.77 -13.30 -12.11
N GLU A 341 -1.73 -11.99 -11.87
CA GLU A 341 -0.69 -11.33 -11.06
C GLU A 341 -1.00 -11.37 -9.56
N LEU A 342 -2.26 -11.13 -9.15
CA LEU A 342 -2.61 -11.15 -7.72
C LEU A 342 -2.78 -12.57 -7.19
N ILE A 343 -3.49 -13.45 -7.90
CA ILE A 343 -3.71 -14.83 -7.43
C ILE A 343 -2.44 -15.67 -7.62
N GLY A 344 -1.66 -15.40 -8.67
CA GLY A 344 -0.38 -16.06 -8.92
C GLY A 344 0.78 -15.57 -8.04
N SER A 345 0.57 -14.55 -7.20
CA SER A 345 1.63 -14.03 -6.32
C SER A 345 2.02 -15.05 -5.23
N PRO A 346 3.32 -15.22 -4.93
CA PRO A 346 3.82 -16.25 -4.03
C PRO A 346 3.35 -16.08 -2.57
N SER A 347 3.38 -17.18 -1.81
CA SER A 347 2.79 -17.26 -0.45
C SER A 347 3.47 -16.38 0.59
N VAL A 348 2.69 -15.99 1.60
CA VAL A 348 3.07 -15.04 2.68
C VAL A 348 4.06 -15.61 3.69
N THR A 349 4.26 -16.93 3.72
CA THR A 349 5.22 -17.58 4.63
C THR A 349 6.62 -16.98 4.55
N ALA A 350 7.03 -16.44 3.38
CA ALA A 350 8.30 -15.72 3.21
C ALA A 350 8.37 -14.36 3.94
N ARG A 351 7.22 -13.79 4.36
CA ARG A 351 7.10 -12.46 5.01
C ARG A 351 6.89 -12.53 6.52
N GLY A 352 6.96 -13.73 7.12
CA GLY A 352 6.95 -13.93 8.58
C GLY A 352 5.62 -13.56 9.26
N VAL A 353 4.48 -13.97 8.69
CA VAL A 353 3.15 -13.59 9.18
C VAL A 353 2.38 -14.81 9.69
N LEU A 354 1.53 -14.59 10.69
CA LEU A 354 0.67 -15.60 11.31
C LEU A 354 -0.42 -16.14 10.38
N SER A 355 -0.91 -15.34 9.42
CA SER A 355 -1.89 -15.80 8.43
C SER A 355 -1.18 -16.50 7.27
N SER A 356 -1.79 -17.59 6.77
CA SER A 356 -1.30 -18.31 5.60
C SER A 356 -1.42 -17.50 4.29
N HIS A 357 -2.28 -16.47 4.27
CA HIS A 357 -2.57 -15.66 3.09
C HIS A 357 -2.59 -14.16 3.38
N ALA A 358 -2.14 -13.37 2.41
CA ALA A 358 -2.27 -11.91 2.38
C ALA A 358 -3.63 -11.58 1.76
N GLN A 359 -4.24 -10.50 2.23
CA GLN A 359 -5.39 -9.93 1.53
C GLN A 359 -4.92 -9.41 0.16
N LYS A 360 -5.65 -9.77 -0.89
CA LYS A 360 -5.35 -9.33 -2.25
C LYS A 360 -6.23 -8.13 -2.57
N ILE A 361 -5.64 -7.08 -3.13
CA ILE A 361 -6.36 -5.85 -3.46
C ILE A 361 -6.05 -5.46 -4.90
N ALA A 362 -7.07 -5.20 -5.70
CA ALA A 362 -6.94 -4.50 -6.95
C ALA A 362 -7.58 -3.12 -6.83
N VAL A 363 -6.89 -2.09 -7.33
CA VAL A 363 -7.46 -0.74 -7.45
C VAL A 363 -7.40 -0.36 -8.91
N ILE A 364 -8.54 0.00 -9.49
CA ILE A 364 -8.67 0.34 -10.90
C ILE A 364 -9.12 1.81 -10.99
N PHE A 365 -8.22 2.67 -11.46
CA PHE A 365 -8.47 4.08 -11.70
C PHE A 365 -9.04 4.24 -13.11
N LEU A 366 -10.34 4.49 -13.22
CA LEU A 366 -11.07 4.70 -14.47
C LEU A 366 -11.26 6.19 -14.72
N GLY A 367 -10.91 6.65 -15.92
CA GLY A 367 -11.12 8.05 -16.32
C GLY A 367 -12.47 8.32 -16.98
N GLY A 368 -13.26 7.27 -17.21
CA GLY A 368 -14.60 7.28 -17.79
C GLY A 368 -15.09 5.84 -17.93
N ASP A 369 -16.12 5.64 -18.74
CA ASP A 369 -16.70 4.31 -18.93
C ASP A 369 -15.71 3.35 -19.61
N PRO A 370 -15.56 2.13 -19.06
CA PRO A 370 -14.63 1.14 -19.57
C PRO A 370 -15.13 0.52 -20.88
N PHE A 371 -14.17 0.03 -21.67
CA PHE A 371 -14.41 -0.71 -22.89
C PHE A 371 -14.02 -2.18 -22.71
N ASP A 372 -14.50 -3.05 -23.60
CA ASP A 372 -14.01 -4.41 -23.70
C ASP A 372 -12.92 -4.56 -24.77
N SER A 373 -12.32 -5.75 -24.84
CA SER A 373 -11.36 -6.15 -25.88
C SER A 373 -11.88 -6.07 -27.33
N SER A 374 -13.18 -5.83 -27.54
CA SER A 374 -13.80 -5.62 -28.85
C SER A 374 -14.20 -4.16 -29.08
N ALA A 375 -13.65 -3.24 -28.28
CA ALA A 375 -13.94 -1.81 -28.34
C ALA A 375 -15.42 -1.47 -28.15
N GLN A 376 -16.18 -2.31 -27.45
CA GLN A 376 -17.54 -1.98 -27.02
C GLN A 376 -17.51 -1.33 -25.65
N GLN A 377 -18.16 -0.17 -25.54
CA GLN A 377 -18.34 0.56 -24.29
C GLN A 377 -19.53 -0.03 -23.50
N PHE A 378 -19.48 0.07 -22.18
CA PHE A 378 -20.69 -0.10 -21.37
C PHE A 378 -21.77 0.92 -21.83
N PRO A 379 -23.07 0.57 -21.87
CA PRO A 379 -23.73 -0.66 -21.39
C PRO A 379 -23.96 -1.73 -22.48
N ALA A 380 -23.04 -1.92 -23.44
CA ALA A 380 -23.24 -2.95 -24.48
C ALA A 380 -23.38 -4.38 -23.88
N GLU A 381 -24.32 -5.18 -24.39
CA GLU A 381 -24.57 -6.55 -23.89
C GLU A 381 -23.35 -7.48 -24.01
N ASN A 382 -22.57 -7.37 -25.08
CA ASN A 382 -21.36 -8.19 -25.21
C ASN A 382 -20.29 -7.78 -24.18
N PHE A 383 -20.18 -6.48 -23.87
CA PHE A 383 -19.31 -5.98 -22.80
C PHE A 383 -19.74 -6.62 -21.47
N LYS A 384 -21.02 -6.50 -21.09
CA LYS A 384 -21.54 -7.09 -19.84
C LYS A 384 -21.26 -8.59 -19.76
N THR A 385 -21.49 -9.31 -20.86
CA THR A 385 -21.25 -10.76 -20.95
C THR A 385 -19.77 -11.09 -20.72
N LYS A 386 -18.84 -10.37 -21.33
CA LYS A 386 -17.40 -10.61 -21.14
C LYS A 386 -16.93 -10.31 -19.73
N ILE A 387 -17.35 -9.16 -19.17
CA ILE A 387 -16.99 -8.78 -17.80
C ILE A 387 -17.56 -9.78 -16.81
N THR A 388 -18.81 -10.22 -16.99
CA THR A 388 -19.43 -11.28 -16.19
C THR A 388 -18.61 -12.57 -16.24
N ASN A 389 -18.19 -13.00 -17.42
CA ASN A 389 -17.38 -14.21 -17.58
C ASN A 389 -16.01 -14.10 -16.88
N GLU A 390 -15.36 -12.94 -16.95
CA GLU A 390 -14.07 -12.73 -16.26
C GLU A 390 -14.22 -12.68 -14.74
N PHE A 391 -15.27 -12.04 -14.22
CA PHE A 391 -15.57 -12.09 -12.78
C PHE A 391 -15.91 -13.50 -12.31
N GLN A 392 -16.65 -14.29 -13.09
CA GLN A 392 -16.92 -15.70 -12.76
C GLN A 392 -15.63 -16.53 -12.71
N ARG A 393 -14.70 -16.33 -13.63
CA ARG A 393 -13.38 -16.97 -13.62
C ARG A 393 -12.56 -16.55 -12.40
N LEU A 394 -12.54 -15.26 -12.10
CA LEU A 394 -11.86 -14.72 -10.93
C LEU A 394 -12.44 -15.31 -9.64
N LYS A 395 -13.76 -15.35 -9.49
CA LYS A 395 -14.45 -15.97 -8.36
C LYS A 395 -14.06 -17.43 -8.18
N ALA A 396 -14.08 -18.21 -9.27
CA ALA A 396 -13.69 -19.61 -9.22
C ALA A 396 -12.26 -19.79 -8.68
N ASP A 397 -11.31 -18.98 -9.15
CA ASP A 397 -9.93 -19.01 -8.66
C ASP A 397 -9.85 -18.60 -7.17
N ILE A 398 -10.54 -17.53 -6.76
CA ILE A 398 -10.59 -17.05 -5.38
C ILE A 398 -11.06 -18.15 -4.42
N PHE A 399 -12.16 -18.84 -4.76
CA PHE A 399 -12.72 -19.90 -3.93
C PHE A 399 -11.83 -21.15 -3.92
N ASN A 400 -11.21 -21.50 -5.05
CA ASN A 400 -10.31 -22.64 -5.13
C ASN A 400 -9.06 -22.47 -4.26
N TYR A 401 -8.57 -21.24 -4.11
CA TYR A 401 -7.37 -20.94 -3.33
C TYR A 401 -7.66 -20.37 -1.93
N GLY A 402 -8.91 -20.03 -1.60
CA GLY A 402 -9.28 -19.46 -0.30
C GLY A 402 -8.70 -18.06 -0.07
N PHE A 403 -8.68 -17.22 -1.10
CA PHE A 403 -8.21 -15.83 -0.97
C PHE A 403 -9.36 -14.88 -0.61
N ASN A 404 -9.02 -13.79 0.06
CA ASN A 404 -9.91 -12.63 0.20
C ASN A 404 -9.43 -11.55 -0.76
N VAL A 405 -10.26 -11.20 -1.73
CA VAL A 405 -9.94 -10.23 -2.79
C VAL A 405 -10.91 -9.05 -2.72
N SER A 406 -10.36 -7.85 -2.65
CA SER A 406 -11.12 -6.60 -2.77
C SER A 406 -10.74 -5.90 -4.09
N ILE A 407 -11.72 -5.55 -4.90
CA ILE A 407 -11.53 -4.75 -6.12
C ILE A 407 -12.23 -3.42 -5.93
N TYR A 408 -11.44 -2.35 -6.01
CA TYR A 408 -11.93 -0.98 -5.92
C TYR A 408 -11.87 -0.32 -7.29
N PHE A 409 -13.01 0.16 -7.77
CA PHE A 409 -13.08 1.01 -8.95
C PHE A 409 -13.19 2.46 -8.52
N LEU A 410 -12.31 3.32 -9.04
CA LEU A 410 -12.41 4.75 -8.88
C LEU A 410 -12.83 5.33 -10.21
N HIS A 411 -14.12 5.64 -10.34
CA HIS A 411 -14.75 6.12 -11.56
C HIS A 411 -14.90 7.64 -11.51
N SER A 412 -14.20 8.33 -12.42
CA SER A 412 -14.30 9.77 -12.51
C SER A 412 -15.42 10.16 -13.46
N ASN A 413 -16.54 10.66 -12.93
CA ASN A 413 -17.66 11.17 -13.75
C ASN A 413 -17.27 12.55 -14.29
N LEU A 414 -16.62 12.59 -15.45
CA LEU A 414 -16.09 13.82 -16.04
C LEU A 414 -16.84 14.27 -17.30
N GLU A 415 -17.84 13.51 -17.74
CA GLU A 415 -18.69 13.92 -18.86
C GLU A 415 -19.78 14.88 -18.40
N ASP A 416 -19.98 15.96 -19.18
CA ASP A 416 -21.13 16.86 -19.09
C ASP A 416 -22.41 16.01 -19.11
N GLU A 417 -23.28 16.15 -18.10
CA GLU A 417 -24.54 15.43 -17.85
C GLU A 417 -25.56 15.43 -19.02
N SER A 418 -25.19 15.99 -20.18
CA SER A 418 -26.07 16.24 -21.33
C SER A 418 -26.24 15.08 -22.30
N TYR A 419 -25.48 13.98 -22.19
CA TYR A 419 -25.56 12.85 -23.12
C TYR A 419 -26.24 11.58 -22.59
N PHE A 420 -26.57 11.51 -21.31
CA PHE A 420 -27.16 10.31 -20.72
C PHE A 420 -28.68 10.40 -20.66
N SER A 421 -29.36 9.58 -21.46
CA SER A 421 -30.82 9.42 -21.45
C SER A 421 -31.30 8.68 -20.20
N ASP A 422 -32.50 9.02 -19.72
CA ASP A 422 -33.15 8.60 -18.45
C ASP A 422 -33.30 7.08 -18.16
N GLU A 423 -32.73 6.18 -18.98
CA GLU A 423 -32.84 4.72 -18.81
C GLU A 423 -31.49 3.96 -18.85
N GLU A 424 -30.35 4.64 -18.76
CA GLU A 424 -29.07 3.91 -18.74
C GLU A 424 -28.83 3.17 -17.42
N GLU A 425 -28.58 1.88 -17.57
CA GLU A 425 -28.16 0.96 -16.51
C GLU A 425 -26.89 1.52 -15.85
N ASP A 426 -26.91 1.68 -14.54
CA ASP A 426 -25.81 2.27 -13.79
C ASP A 426 -24.61 1.31 -13.70
N ILE A 427 -23.44 1.74 -14.18
CA ILE A 427 -22.21 0.97 -14.15
C ILE A 427 -21.79 0.59 -12.73
N GLU A 428 -22.09 1.45 -11.75
CA GLU A 428 -21.80 1.16 -10.34
C GLU A 428 -22.61 -0.05 -9.89
N SER A 429 -23.92 -0.03 -10.14
CA SER A 429 -24.83 -1.13 -9.84
C SER A 429 -24.40 -2.42 -10.56
N PHE A 430 -23.99 -2.34 -11.83
CA PHE A 430 -23.49 -3.50 -12.58
C PHE A 430 -22.22 -4.08 -11.95
N LEU A 431 -21.21 -3.26 -11.65
CA LEU A 431 -19.96 -3.73 -11.06
C LEU A 431 -20.13 -4.22 -9.62
N GLN A 432 -20.93 -3.52 -8.81
CA GLN A 432 -21.22 -3.92 -7.43
C GLN A 432 -22.03 -5.22 -7.35
N SER A 433 -22.79 -5.58 -8.40
CA SER A 433 -23.51 -6.86 -8.46
C SER A 433 -22.58 -8.09 -8.39
N PHE A 434 -21.28 -7.91 -8.66
CA PHE A 434 -20.29 -8.98 -8.53
C PHE A 434 -19.79 -9.18 -7.10
N SER A 435 -20.06 -8.24 -6.19
CA SER A 435 -19.74 -8.37 -4.76
C SER A 435 -20.60 -9.49 -4.16
N GLU A 436 -19.96 -10.44 -3.48
CA GLU A 436 -20.65 -11.51 -2.76
C GLU A 436 -20.31 -11.42 -1.27
N ASN A 437 -21.35 -11.32 -0.44
CA ASN A 437 -21.18 -11.51 1.00
C ASN A 437 -20.89 -12.98 1.29
N GLU A 438 -20.00 -13.22 2.25
CA GLU A 438 -19.55 -14.54 2.71
C GLU A 438 -20.70 -15.56 2.74
N ARG A 439 -20.64 -16.56 1.86
CA ARG A 439 -21.36 -17.81 2.10
C ARG A 439 -20.61 -18.54 3.20
N GLU A 440 -21.31 -18.98 4.25
CA GLU A 440 -20.75 -19.65 5.43
C GLU A 440 -19.86 -20.86 5.11
N ASP A 441 -19.94 -21.42 3.89
CA ASP A 441 -19.25 -22.65 3.47
C ASP A 441 -17.98 -22.43 2.60
N HIS A 442 -17.57 -21.20 2.30
CA HIS A 442 -16.42 -20.94 1.41
C HIS A 442 -15.26 -20.22 2.11
N LEU A 443 -14.03 -20.68 1.84
CA LEU A 443 -12.78 -20.17 2.43
C LEU A 443 -12.29 -18.84 1.83
N GLY A 444 -12.99 -18.26 0.86
CA GLY A 444 -12.59 -17.03 0.17
C GLY A 444 -13.75 -16.10 -0.09
N SER A 445 -13.44 -14.83 -0.38
CA SER A 445 -14.42 -13.77 -0.61
C SER A 445 -13.99 -12.83 -1.74
N LEU A 446 -14.96 -12.32 -2.49
CA LEU A 446 -14.77 -11.25 -3.47
C LEU A 446 -15.66 -10.06 -3.08
N GLN A 447 -15.02 -8.96 -2.71
CA GLN A 447 -15.67 -7.68 -2.48
C GLN A 447 -15.38 -6.76 -3.66
N VAL A 448 -16.43 -6.20 -4.25
CA VAL A 448 -16.31 -5.18 -5.29
C VAL A 448 -16.94 -3.90 -4.78
N GLU A 449 -16.17 -2.82 -4.78
CA GLU A 449 -16.62 -1.49 -4.41
C GLU A 449 -16.33 -0.51 -5.54
N VAL A 450 -17.28 0.37 -5.80
CA VAL A 450 -17.16 1.44 -6.78
C VAL A 450 -17.27 2.76 -6.05
N PHE A 451 -16.25 3.60 -6.20
CA PHE A 451 -16.24 4.98 -5.75
C PHE A 451 -16.39 5.85 -6.99
N SER A 452 -17.49 6.59 -7.09
CA SER A 452 -17.70 7.53 -8.18
C SER A 452 -17.80 8.96 -7.68
N GLY A 453 -17.38 9.89 -8.53
CA GLY A 453 -17.47 11.32 -8.27
C GLY A 453 -16.63 12.13 -9.25
N GLU A 454 -16.78 13.45 -9.21
CA GLU A 454 -16.10 14.37 -10.13
C GLU A 454 -14.61 14.55 -9.78
N ASN A 455 -14.22 14.28 -8.53
CA ASN A 455 -12.87 14.53 -8.03
C ASN A 455 -12.17 13.23 -7.63
N ILE A 456 -11.40 12.67 -8.57
CA ILE A 456 -10.59 11.46 -8.36
C ILE A 456 -9.64 11.54 -7.15
N LEU A 457 -9.17 12.73 -6.75
CA LEU A 457 -8.31 12.88 -5.57
C LEU A 457 -9.08 12.66 -4.26
N GLU A 458 -10.34 13.11 -4.20
CA GLU A 458 -11.23 12.83 -3.07
C GLU A 458 -11.59 11.34 -3.01
N LEU A 459 -11.87 10.73 -4.17
CA LEU A 459 -12.11 9.29 -4.28
C LEU A 459 -10.89 8.50 -3.80
N ASN A 460 -9.69 8.96 -4.14
CA ASN A 460 -8.44 8.36 -3.68
C ASN A 460 -8.25 8.45 -2.16
N GLU A 461 -8.70 9.54 -1.53
CA GLU A 461 -8.67 9.68 -0.07
C GLU A 461 -9.67 8.75 0.61
N LYS A 462 -10.88 8.61 0.05
CA LYS A 462 -11.87 7.63 0.50
C LYS A 462 -11.34 6.20 0.37
N LEU A 463 -10.75 5.85 -0.78
CA LEU A 463 -10.09 4.56 -1.00
C LEU A 463 -9.01 4.29 0.05
N LEU A 464 -8.07 5.23 0.23
CA LEU A 464 -6.98 5.06 1.18
C LEU A 464 -7.51 4.90 2.61
N PHE A 465 -8.54 5.65 2.99
CA PHE A 465 -9.20 5.47 4.27
C PHE A 465 -9.79 4.06 4.41
N THR A 466 -10.52 3.57 3.41
CA THR A 466 -11.13 2.22 3.41
C THR A 466 -10.07 1.11 3.47
N VAL A 467 -9.03 1.17 2.64
CA VAL A 467 -7.96 0.17 2.60
C VAL A 467 -7.18 0.16 3.91
N LEU A 468 -6.84 1.34 4.46
CA LEU A 468 -6.14 1.45 5.73
C LEU A 468 -7.02 1.02 6.92
N ALA A 469 -8.33 1.28 6.88
CA ALA A 469 -9.27 0.80 7.88
C ALA A 469 -9.40 -0.73 7.86
N SER A 470 -9.52 -1.34 6.68
CA SER A 470 -9.50 -2.80 6.51
C SER A 470 -8.21 -3.41 7.07
N LYS A 471 -7.07 -2.80 6.72
CA LYS A 471 -5.76 -3.20 7.22
C LYS A 471 -5.65 -3.07 8.75
N ARG A 472 -6.17 -2.00 9.36
CA ARG A 472 -6.24 -1.83 10.83
C ARG A 472 -7.12 -2.85 11.53
N ASN A 473 -8.19 -3.31 10.87
CA ASN A 473 -9.06 -4.35 11.43
C ASN A 473 -8.41 -5.74 11.34
N SER A 474 -7.41 -5.92 10.47
CA SER A 474 -6.63 -7.15 10.31
C SER A 474 -5.38 -7.25 11.21
N ILE A 475 -5.30 -6.47 12.29
CA ILE A 475 -4.14 -6.51 13.20
C ILE A 475 -4.15 -7.81 14.01
N LEU A 476 -3.01 -8.49 14.01
CA LEU A 476 -2.76 -9.66 14.85
C LEU A 476 -1.79 -9.26 15.97
N SER A 477 -2.03 -9.77 17.17
CA SER A 477 -1.18 -9.59 18.36
C SER A 477 -0.65 -10.95 18.80
N GLU A 478 0.67 -11.05 19.00
CA GLU A 478 1.35 -12.22 19.56
C GLU A 478 1.80 -12.00 21.01
#